data_AF-A0A9P1A052-F1
#
_entry.id   AF-A0A9P1A052-F1
#
_cell.length_a   1.000
_cell.length_b   1.000
_cell.length_c   1.000
_cell.angle_alpha   90.00
_cell.angle_beta   90.00
_cell.angle_gamma   90.00
#
_symmetry.space_group_name_H-M   'P 1'
#
loop_
_entity.id
_entity.type
_entity.pdbx_description
1 polymer ?
#
loop_
_entity_poly.entity_id
_entity_poly.type
_entity_poly.pdbx_seq_one_letter_code
_entity_poly.pdbx_strand_id
1 'polypeptide(L)'
;MRIVYSFGISHEHPGTFILTYIRSSNPHHEYVGMYPKGFKFRKRMFEDIDRLVAYFQRHINDPPDSAPSIRSVAAMVPMRSPTNGGGWGG
;
A
#
# COMPACT_ATOMS: atom_id res chain seq x y z
N MET A 1 23.10 -3.90 -3.62
CA MET A 1 21.94 -4.78 -3.35
C MET A 1 21.05 -4.78 -4.58
N ARG A 2 20.69 -5.95 -5.11
CA ARG A 2 19.87 -6.08 -6.33
C ARG A 2 18.52 -6.68 -5.94
N ILE A 3 17.45 -6.01 -6.33
CA ILE A 3 16.07 -6.44 -6.09
C ILE A 3 15.30 -6.47 -7.40
N VAL A 4 14.24 -7.27 -7.46
CA VAL A 4 13.33 -7.28 -8.60
C VAL A 4 12.21 -6.29 -8.33
N TYR A 5 11.93 -5.44 -9.31
CA TYR A 5 10.82 -4.51 -9.29
C TYR A 5 10.27 -4.26 -10.69
N SER A 6 9.00 -3.88 -10.78
CA SER A 6 8.32 -3.54 -12.02
C SER A 6 7.27 -2.45 -11.79
N PHE A 7 6.93 -1.76 -12.88
CA PHE A 7 5.80 -0.83 -12.91
C PHE A 7 4.59 -1.51 -13.55
N GLY A 8 3.40 -1.29 -13.00
CA GLY A 8 2.13 -1.72 -13.55
C GLY A 8 1.10 -0.59 -13.49
N ILE A 9 0.07 -0.64 -14.32
CA ILE A 9 -1.00 0.36 -14.32
C ILE A 9 -2.00 0.03 -13.21
N SER A 10 -2.41 1.03 -12.42
CA SER A 10 -3.50 0.87 -11.46
C SER A 10 -4.84 1.15 -12.15
N HIS A 11 -5.65 0.11 -12.34
CA HIS A 11 -7.03 0.28 -12.83
C HIS A 11 -7.97 0.77 -11.75
N GLU A 12 -7.65 0.49 -10.48
CA GLU A 12 -8.46 0.89 -9.33
C GLU A 12 -8.27 2.38 -8.96
N HIS A 13 -7.08 2.93 -9.24
CA HIS A 13 -6.73 4.31 -8.91
C HIS A 13 -6.26 5.07 -10.16
N PRO A 14 -7.18 5.63 -10.95
CA PRO A 14 -6.85 6.39 -12.16
C PRO A 14 -5.84 7.50 -11.88
N GLY A 15 -4.91 7.71 -12.82
CA GLY A 15 -3.82 8.68 -12.65
C GLY A 15 -2.69 8.19 -11.75
N THR A 16 -2.67 6.90 -11.37
CA THR A 16 -1.56 6.28 -10.66
C THR A 16 -1.04 5.04 -11.38
N PHE A 17 0.25 4.75 -11.21
CA PHE A 17 0.82 3.44 -11.50
C PHE A 17 1.39 2.83 -10.22
N ILE A 18 1.58 1.52 -10.23
CA ILE A 18 2.01 0.72 -9.09
C ILE A 18 3.47 0.33 -9.31
N LEU A 19 4.34 0.72 -8.38
CA LEU A 19 5.69 0.18 -8.27
C LEU A 19 5.65 -1.04 -7.35
N THR A 20 5.87 -2.21 -7.92
CA THR A 20 5.90 -3.48 -7.18
C THR A 20 7.33 -3.96 -7.04
N TYR A 21 7.74 -4.38 -5.83
CA TYR A 21 9.08 -4.89 -5.57
C TYR A 21 9.11 -5.97 -4.49
N ILE A 22 10.11 -6.85 -4.55
CA ILE A 22 10.33 -7.91 -3.54
C ILE A 22 11.66 -7.63 -2.85
N ARG A 23 11.62 -7.22 -1.58
CA ARG A 23 12.82 -6.97 -0.75
C ARG A 23 13.28 -8.23 -0.02
N SER A 24 12.33 -8.97 0.56
CA SER A 24 12.57 -10.26 1.21
C SER A 24 11.70 -11.33 0.55
N SER A 25 10.64 -11.76 1.21
CA SER A 25 9.74 -12.83 0.76
C SER A 25 8.42 -12.28 0.23
N ASN A 26 7.96 -11.14 0.76
CA ASN A 26 6.66 -10.58 0.44
C ASN A 26 6.79 -9.48 -0.63
N PRO A 27 5.89 -9.45 -1.63
CA PRO A 27 5.79 -8.33 -2.54
C PRO A 27 5.29 -7.09 -1.81
N HIS A 28 5.90 -5.96 -2.13
CA HIS A 28 5.48 -4.63 -1.71
C HIS A 28 4.94 -3.88 -2.92
N HIS A 29 3.80 -3.20 -2.73
CA HIS A 29 3.16 -2.38 -3.75
C HIS A 29 3.11 -0.94 -3.24
N GLU A 30 3.69 -0.01 -3.98
CA GLU A 30 3.61 1.41 -3.68
C GLU A 30 3.02 2.16 -4.87
N TYR A 31 2.13 3.11 -4.59
CA TYR A 31 1.50 3.93 -5.61
C TYR A 31 2.38 5.11 -5.99
N VAL A 32 2.45 5.39 -7.28
CA VAL A 32 3.07 6.58 -7.86
C VAL A 32 1.98 7.39 -8.55
N GLY A 33 1.79 8.63 -8.10
CA GLY A 33 0.83 9.55 -8.70
C GLY A 33 1.42 10.24 -9.92
N MET A 34 0.66 10.29 -11.01
CA MET A 34 1.02 11.03 -12.21
C MET A 34 0.42 12.44 -12.15
N TYR A 35 1.25 13.43 -12.39
CA TYR A 35 0.87 14.85 -12.46
C TYR A 35 1.47 15.47 -13.72
N PRO A 36 0.91 16.57 -14.25
CA PRO A 36 1.48 17.26 -15.41
C PRO A 36 2.94 17.69 -15.22
N LYS A 37 3.35 17.94 -13.97
CA LYS A 37 4.71 18.31 -13.57
C LYS A 37 5.64 17.13 -13.23
N GLY A 38 5.19 15.89 -13.41
CA GLY A 38 5.97 14.68 -13.14
C GLY A 38 5.30 13.69 -12.18
N PHE A 39 6.11 12.98 -11.39
CA PHE A 39 5.69 11.81 -10.61
C PHE A 39 5.76 12.06 -9.11
N LYS A 40 4.69 11.74 -8.39
CA LYS A 40 4.65 11.82 -6.93
C LYS A 40 4.87 10.45 -6.30
N PHE A 41 5.93 10.31 -5.50
CA PHE A 41 6.26 9.07 -4.79
C PHE A 41 6.78 9.39 -3.39
N ARG A 42 6.28 8.68 -2.35
CA ARG A 42 6.62 8.91 -0.92
C ARG A 42 6.67 10.39 -0.54
N LYS A 43 5.58 11.12 -0.83
CA LYS A 43 5.39 12.57 -0.57
C LYS A 43 6.38 13.50 -1.31
N ARG A 44 7.23 12.99 -2.21
CA ARG A 44 8.15 13.78 -3.04
C ARG A 44 7.66 13.85 -4.49
N MET A 45 8.01 14.94 -5.17
CA MET A 45 7.80 15.11 -6.61
C MET A 45 9.11 14.87 -7.36
N PHE A 46 9.03 14.16 -8.48
CA PHE A 46 10.11 13.87 -9.40
C PHE A 46 9.73 14.37 -10.78
N GLU A 47 10.63 15.07 -11.47
CA GLU A 47 10.38 15.63 -12.81
C GLU A 47 10.35 14.53 -13.88
N ASP A 48 11.12 13.47 -13.69
CA ASP A 48 11.29 12.36 -14.61
C ASP A 48 11.34 11.01 -13.86
N ILE A 49 11.19 9.92 -14.63
CA ILE A 49 11.12 8.57 -14.07
C ILE A 49 12.49 8.09 -13.56
N ASP A 50 13.59 8.56 -14.15
CA ASP A 50 14.94 8.13 -13.80
C ASP A 50 15.31 8.62 -12.39
N ARG A 51 14.98 9.87 -12.05
CA ARG A 51 15.16 10.43 -10.69
C ARG A 51 14.31 9.71 -9.66
N LEU A 52 13.07 9.34 -10.01
CA LEU A 52 12.21 8.55 -9.13
C LEU A 52 12.84 7.17 -8.86
N VAL A 53 13.29 6.47 -9.90
CA VAL A 53 13.91 5.15 -9.78
C VAL A 53 15.21 5.24 -8.98
N ALA A 54 16.05 6.23 -9.25
CA ALA A 54 17.29 6.46 -8.49
C ALA A 54 17.00 6.73 -7.00
N TYR A 55 15.96 7.52 -6.70
CA TYR A 55 15.52 7.74 -5.32
C TYR A 55 15.03 6.45 -4.67
N PHE A 56 14.15 5.71 -5.35
CA PHE A 56 13.61 4.44 -4.87
C PHE A 56 14.72 3.44 -4.54
N GLN A 57 15.69 3.25 -5.43
CA GLN A 57 16.81 2.34 -5.23
C GLN A 57 17.66 2.70 -4.00
N ARG A 58 17.86 4.00 -3.74
CA ARG A 58 18.61 4.48 -2.57
C ARG A 58 17.85 4.29 -1.26
N HIS A 59 16.51 4.40 -1.28
CA HIS A 59 15.64 4.39 -0.10
C HIS A 59 14.82 3.10 0.01
N ILE A 60 15.26 2.02 -0.63
CA ILE A 60 14.57 0.74 -0.61
C ILE A 60 14.50 0.12 0.80
N ASN A 61 15.52 0.38 1.63
CA ASN A 61 15.63 -0.14 2.98
C ASN A 61 14.93 0.74 4.01
N ASP A 62 14.50 1.93 3.61
CA ASP A 62 13.79 2.82 4.51
C ASP A 62 12.43 2.22 4.88
N PRO A 63 12.01 2.36 6.14
CA PRO A 63 10.66 1.99 6.51
C PRO A 63 9.68 2.78 5.64
N PRO A 64 8.59 2.15 5.15
CA PRO A 64 7.56 2.88 4.43
C PRO A 64 7.06 4.01 5.33
N ASP A 65 6.89 5.21 4.75
CA ASP A 65 6.15 6.29 5.40
C ASP A 65 4.85 5.70 5.94
N SER A 66 4.63 5.74 7.26
CA SER A 66 3.47 5.15 7.91
C SER A 66 2.16 5.63 7.26
N ALA A 67 1.71 4.93 6.23
CA ALA A 67 0.36 5.05 5.74
C ALA A 67 -0.52 4.46 6.85
N PRO A 68 -1.64 5.11 7.23
CA PRO A 68 -2.54 4.54 8.22
C PRO A 68 -2.93 3.14 7.75
N SER A 69 -2.58 2.13 8.55
CA SER A 69 -2.84 0.75 8.20
C SER A 69 -4.35 0.55 8.10
N ILE A 70 -4.87 0.27 6.91
CA ILE A 70 -6.27 -0.16 6.70
C ILE A 70 -6.55 -1.51 7.39
N ARG A 71 -5.55 -2.16 8.01
CA ARG A 71 -5.65 -3.46 8.67
C ARG A 71 -6.33 -3.49 10.05
N SER A 72 -7.05 -2.44 10.48
CA SER A 72 -7.61 -2.45 11.85
C SER A 72 -9.08 -2.03 12.00
N VAL A 73 -9.81 -1.75 10.92
CA VAL A 73 -11.26 -1.46 11.08
C VAL A 73 -12.06 -2.74 11.37
N ALA A 74 -11.75 -3.84 10.69
CA ALA A 74 -12.45 -5.12 10.90
C ALA A 74 -12.26 -5.71 12.32
N ALA A 75 -11.21 -5.31 13.03
CA ALA A 75 -10.93 -5.75 14.41
C ALA A 75 -11.63 -4.91 15.49
N MET A 76 -12.25 -3.77 15.13
CA MET A 76 -12.93 -2.88 16.10
C MET A 76 -14.45 -3.10 16.19
N VAL A 77 -14.96 -4.25 15.73
CA VAL A 77 -16.38 -4.60 15.95
C VAL A 77 -16.48 -5.32 17.30
N PRO A 78 -17.13 -4.74 18.34
CA PRO A 78 -17.45 -5.51 19.53
C PRO A 78 -18.38 -6.65 19.09
N MET A 79 -17.98 -7.91 19.31
CA MET A 79 -18.87 -9.04 19.12
C MET A 79 -20.06 -8.88 20.07
N ARG A 80 -21.20 -8.42 19.56
CA ARG A 80 -22.48 -8.66 20.22
C ARG A 80 -22.80 -10.13 19.98
N SER A 81 -22.60 -10.96 21.00
CA SER A 81 -23.00 -12.37 21.00
C SER A 81 -24.48 -12.51 20.63
N PRO A 82 -24.86 -13.38 19.66
CA PRO A 82 -26.27 -13.66 19.41
C PRO A 82 -26.80 -14.67 20.43
N THR A 83 -27.87 -14.27 21.12
CA THR A 83 -29.04 -15.06 21.58
C THR A 83 -28.82 -16.44 22.23
N ASN A 84 -29.27 -16.58 23.48
CA ASN A 84 -29.92 -17.81 23.92
C ASN A 84 -31.41 -17.52 24.16
N GLY A 85 -32.24 -17.89 23.19
CA GLY A 85 -33.69 -17.92 23.33
C GLY A 85 -34.17 -19.36 23.56
N GLY A 86 -35.09 -19.52 24.50
CA GLY A 86 -36.14 -20.55 24.45
C GLY A 86 -35.94 -21.84 25.27
N GLY A 87 -36.97 -22.18 26.06
CA GLY A 87 -37.23 -23.50 26.67
C GLY A 87 -37.84 -23.36 28.08
N TRP A 88 -39.17 -23.26 28.26
CA TRP A 88 -40.15 -24.35 28.43
C TRP A 88 -39.75 -25.42 29.47
N GLY A 89 -40.51 -25.50 30.57
CA GLY A 89 -40.64 -26.71 31.39
C GLY A 89 -40.77 -26.49 32.90
N GLY A 90 -41.92 -26.87 33.47
CA GLY A 90 -42.08 -27.21 34.90
C GLY A 90 -43.01 -26.31 35.69
#